data_AF-A0A3N2KJJ1-F1
#
_entry.id   AF-A0A3N2KJJ1-F1
#
_cell.length_a   1.000
_cell.length_b   1.000
_cell.length_c   1.000
_cell.angle_alpha   90.00
_cell.angle_beta   90.00
_cell.angle_gamma   90.00
#
_symmetry.space_group_name_H-M   'P 1'
#
loop_
_entity.id
_entity.type
_entity.pdbx_description
1 polymer ?
#
loop_
_entity_poly.entity_id
_entity_poly.type
_entity_poly.pdbx_seq_one_letter_code
_entity_poly.pdbx_strand_id
1 'polypeptide(L)' 'MSKLNIDEVMALQMSGEKRLSAQHALRDFDGTLIAVSHDRDFLDGLVTKVYEFGDGRVREHLCGINEFLEKKKAEQLS' A
#
# COMPACT_ATOMS: atom_id res chain seq x y z
N MET A 1 -14.15 17.94 -11.23
CA MET A 1 -13.93 16.72 -10.43
C MET A 1 -12.73 16.97 -9.54
N SER A 2 -12.97 17.15 -8.25
CA SER A 2 -11.95 17.40 -7.24
C SER A 2 -11.00 16.20 -7.18
N LYS A 3 -9.71 16.44 -7.41
CA LYS A 3 -8.66 15.47 -7.10
C LYS A 3 -8.77 15.20 -5.59
N LEU A 4 -8.83 13.93 -5.20
CA LEU A 4 -8.58 13.54 -3.81
C LEU A 4 -7.14 13.95 -3.51
N ASN A 5 -6.96 15.05 -2.79
CA ASN A 5 -5.67 15.45 -2.24
C ASN A 5 -5.42 14.57 -1.02
N ILE A 6 -4.56 13.56 -1.18
CA ILE A 6 -4.12 12.61 -0.13
C ILE A 6 -3.08 13.29 0.77
N ASP A 7 -3.30 14.56 1.14
CA ASP A 7 -2.28 15.40 1.77
C ASP A 7 -2.00 15.04 3.26
N GLU A 8 -2.68 14.06 3.85
CA GLU A 8 -2.40 13.55 5.20
C GLU A 8 -2.45 12.01 5.30
N VAL A 9 -1.78 11.31 4.38
CA VAL A 9 -1.45 9.90 4.58
C VAL A 9 0.06 9.80 4.72
N MET A 10 0.53 9.09 5.76
CA MET A 10 1.94 8.83 6.03
C MET A 10 2.66 8.37 4.75
N ALA A 11 3.31 9.32 4.08
CA ALA A 11 4.14 9.08 2.91
C ALA A 11 5.54 8.69 3.42
N LEU A 12 5.70 7.41 3.74
CA LEU A 12 6.98 6.87 4.20
C LEU A 12 7.89 6.64 3.00
N GLN A 13 8.44 7.72 2.44
CA GLN A 13 9.51 7.62 1.46
C GLN A 13 10.83 7.46 2.22
N MET A 14 11.14 6.22 2.60
CA MET A 14 12.31 5.87 3.40
C MET A 14 13.30 5.04 2.59
N SER A 15 14.57 5.45 2.59
CA SER A 15 15.68 4.71 1.98
C SER A 15 16.65 4.19 3.05
N GLY A 16 17.29 3.04 2.81
CA GLY A 16 18.32 2.45 3.67
C GLY A 16 17.78 1.74 4.94
N GLU A 17 18.63 1.59 5.95
CA GLU A 17 18.32 0.86 7.20
C GLU A 17 17.11 1.41 7.96
N LYS A 18 16.84 2.71 7.82
CA LYS A 18 15.67 3.35 8.44
C LYS A 18 14.35 2.73 7.96
N ARG A 19 14.30 2.16 6.75
CA ARG A 19 13.13 1.49 6.20
C ARG A 19 12.73 0.25 7.01
N LEU A 20 13.70 -0.61 7.32
CA LEU A 20 13.46 -1.88 8.03
C LEU A 20 13.06 -1.64 9.49
N SER A 21 13.70 -0.66 10.15
CA SER A 21 13.34 -0.29 11.53
C SER A 21 11.91 0.24 11.62
N ALA A 22 11.51 1.11 10.69
CA ALA A 22 10.13 1.61 10.62
C ALA A 22 9.12 0.49 10.32
N GLN A 23 9.44 -0.43 9.40
CA GLN A 23 8.57 -1.58 9.10
C GLN A 23 8.32 -2.44 10.34
N HIS A 24 9.35 -2.74 11.14
CA HIS A 24 9.18 -3.48 12.38
C HIS A 24 8.33 -2.72 13.40
N ALA A 25 8.64 -1.43 13.63
CA ALA A 25 7.88 -0.62 14.58
C ALA A 25 6.39 -0.50 14.22
N LEU A 26 6.07 -0.47 12.93
CA LEU A 26 4.68 -0.38 12.44
C LEU A 26 3.93 -1.72 12.47
N ARG A 27 4.63 -2.87 12.47
CA ARG A 27 3.98 -4.18 12.63
C ARG A 27 3.37 -4.37 14.01
N ASP A 28 4.01 -3.80 15.03
CA ASP A 28 3.55 -3.90 16.42
C ASP A 28 2.54 -2.80 16.78
N PHE A 29 2.13 -1.97 15.81
CA PHE A 29 1.16 -0.91 16.04
C PHE A 29 -0.25 -1.49 16.23
N ASP A 30 -0.77 -1.41 17.46
CA ASP A 30 -2.12 -1.84 17.82
C ASP A 30 -3.17 -0.79 17.40
N GLY A 31 -3.41 -0.69 16.09
CA GLY A 31 -4.34 0.26 15.52
C GLY A 31 -4.54 0.08 14.01
N THR A 32 -5.33 0.96 13.40
CA THR A 32 -5.51 0.97 11.94
C THR A 32 -4.45 1.85 11.28
N LEU A 33 -3.60 1.26 10.45
CA LEU A 33 -2.60 1.96 9.67
C LEU A 33 -3.07 2.11 8.21
N ILE A 34 -3.05 3.34 7.70
CA ILE A 34 -3.15 3.62 6.26
C ILE A 34 -1.75 4.02 5.79
N ALA A 35 -1.17 3.21 4.92
CA ALA A 35 0.17 3.44 4.37
C ALA A 35 0.08 3.67 2.86
N VAL A 36 0.82 4.67 2.36
CA VAL A 36 1.02 4.92 0.93
C VAL A 36 2.52 4.88 0.66
N SER A 37 2.94 3.96 -0.19
CA SER A 37 4.34 3.82 -0.58
C SER A 37 4.46 3.34 -2.02
N HIS A 38 5.56 3.76 -2.67
CA HIS A 38 5.99 3.20 -3.95
C HIS A 38 6.90 1.98 -3.77
N ASP A 39 7.37 1.71 -2.55
CA ASP A 39 8.18 0.55 -2.20
C ASP A 39 7.27 -0.63 -1.83
N ARG A 40 7.28 -1.66 -2.68
CA ARG A 40 6.46 -2.87 -2.52
C ARG A 40 6.97 -3.77 -1.41
N ASP A 41 8.29 -3.87 -1.24
CA ASP A 41 8.93 -4.71 -0.23
C ASP A 41 8.72 -4.14 1.17
N PHE A 42 8.52 -2.82 1.27
CA PHE A 42 8.08 -2.18 2.50
C PHE A 42 6.64 -2.52 2.86
N LEU A 43 5.73 -2.46 1.88
CA LEU A 43 4.31 -2.77 2.11
C LEU A 43 4.08 -4.26 2.38
N ASP A 44 5.01 -5.12 1.96
CA ASP A 44 4.91 -6.55 2.17
C ASP A 44 4.89 -6.93 3.66
N GLY A 45 3.89 -7.72 4.03
CA GLY A 45 3.60 -8.06 5.42
C GLY A 45 3.30 -6.87 6.34
N LEU A 46 3.02 -5.67 5.79
CA LEU A 46 2.45 -4.54 6.53
C LEU A 46 0.98 -4.32 6.17
N VAL A 47 0.64 -4.45 4.89
CA VAL A 47 -0.73 -4.20 4.41
C VAL A 47 -1.49 -5.51 4.23
N THR A 48 -2.73 -5.52 4.72
CA THR A 48 -3.68 -6.63 4.56
C THR A 48 -4.81 -6.32 3.60
N LYS A 49 -4.88 -5.06 3.14
CA LYS A 49 -5.90 -4.52 2.24
C LYS A 49 -5.26 -3.48 1.31
N VAL A 50 -5.61 -3.53 0.03
CA VAL A 50 -5.15 -2.58 -1.00
C VAL A 50 -6.35 -1.88 -1.63
N TYR A 51 -6.25 -0.57 -1.81
CA TYR A 51 -7.23 0.22 -2.58
C TYR A 51 -6.60 0.61 -3.91
N GLU A 52 -7.23 0.19 -5.00
CA GLU A 52 -6.84 0.56 -6.36
C GLU A 52 -7.69 1.72 -6.85
N PHE A 53 -7.04 2.72 -7.42
CA PHE A 53 -7.68 3.88 -8.04
C PHE A 53 -7.51 3.81 -9.55
N GLY A 54 -8.62 3.75 -10.30
CA GLY A 54 -8.62 3.66 -11.76
C GLY A 54 -10.02 3.90 -12.34
N ASP A 55 -10.09 4.44 -13.55
CA ASP A 55 -11.36 4.70 -14.27
C ASP A 55 -12.40 5.50 -13.48
N GLY A 56 -11.94 6.42 -12.62
CA GLY A 56 -12.82 7.20 -11.73
C GLY A 56 -13.50 6.36 -10.64
N ARG A 57 -13.06 5.13 -10.42
CA ARG A 57 -13.56 4.21 -9.39
C ARG A 57 -12.44 3.83 -8.43
N VAL A 58 -12.85 3.43 -7.23
CA VAL A 58 -11.97 2.82 -6.23
C VAL A 58 -12.39 1.37 -6.07
N ARG A 59 -11.45 0.44 -6.21
CA ARG A 59 -11.66 -0.99 -5.98
C ARG A 59 -10.90 -1.41 -4.73
N GLU A 60 -11.61 -2.06 -3.81
CA GLU A 60 -11.02 -2.64 -2.62
C GLU A 60 -10.57 -4.07 -2.91
N HIS A 61 -9.36 -4.41 -2.48
CA HIS A 61 -8.77 -5.73 -2.57
C HIS A 61 -8.38 -6.20 -1.16
N LEU A 62 -9.06 -7.24 -0.65
CA LEU A 62 -8.79 -7.84 0.68
C LEU A 62 -7.60 -8.79 0.62
N CYS A 63 -6.46 -8.29 0.16
CA CYS A 63 -5.21 -9.02 0.12
C CYS A 63 -4.01 -8.10 0.34
N GLY A 64 -2.84 -8.70 0.58
CA GLY A 64 -1.58 -7.97 0.63
C GLY A 64 -1.14 -7.44 -0.73
N ILE A 65 -0.08 -6.63 -0.73
CA ILE A 65 0.45 -5.99 -1.93
C ILE A 65 0.92 -6.99 -3.01
N ASN A 66 1.56 -8.09 -2.60
CA ASN A 66 2.09 -9.09 -3.53
C ASN A 66 0.98 -9.82 -4.29
N GLU A 67 -0.02 -10.34 -3.57
CA GLU A 67 -1.17 -11.01 -4.16
C GLU A 67 -1.97 -10.05 -5.08
N PHE A 68 -2.12 -8.79 -4.68
CA PHE A 68 -2.76 -7.77 -5.52
C PHE A 68 -2.01 -7.57 -6.86
N LEU A 69 -0.67 -7.49 -6.82
CA LEU A 69 0.14 -7.32 -8.01
C LEU A 69 0.10 -8.55 -8.93
N GLU A 70 0.02 -9.76 -8.37
CA GLU A 70 -0.16 -10.99 -9.14
C GLU A 70 -1.51 -11.03 -9.85
N LYS A 71 -2.61 -10.75 -9.12
CA LYS A 71 -3.96 -10.64 -9.71
C LYS A 71 -3.99 -9.60 -10.84
N LYS A 72 -3.44 -8.42 -10.60
CA LYS A 72 -3.39 -7.33 -11.58
C LYS A 72 -2.58 -7.70 -12.83
N LYS A 73 -1.48 -8.45 -12.68
CA LYS A 73 -0.72 -8.96 -13.83
C LYS A 73 -1.52 -9.98 -14.64
N ALA A 74 -2.25 -10.87 -13.97
CA ALA A 74 -3.08 -11.87 -14.64
C ALA A 74 -4.22 -11.21 -15.43
N GLU A 75 -4.87 -10.19 -14.87
CA GLU A 75 -5.93 -9.39 -15.53
C GLU A 75 -5.41 -8.60 -16.74
N GLN A 76 -4.17 -8.13 -16.72
CA GLN A 76 -3.58 -7.41 -17.88
C GLN A 76 -3.19 -8.32 -19.03
N LEU A 77 -3.06 -9.62 -18.78
CA LEU A 77 -2.64 -10.61 -19.77
C LEU A 77 -3.84 -11.32 -20.43
N SER A 78 -5.06 -11.02 -19.99
CA SER A 78 -6.34 -11.51 -20.53
C SER A 78 -7.02 -10.46 -21.40
#